data_AF-A0A8H8CMU1-F1
#
_entry.id   AF-A0A8H8CMU1-F1
#
_cell.length_a   1.000
_cell.length_b   1.000
_cell.length_c   1.000
_cell.angle_alpha   90.00
_cell.angle_beta   90.00
_cell.angle_gamma   90.00
#
_symmetry.space_group_name_H-M   'P 1'
#
loop_
_entity.id
_entity.type
_entity.pdbx_description
1 polymer ?
#
loop_
_entity_poly.entity_id
_entity_poly.type
_entity_poly.pdbx_seq_one_letter_code
_entity_poly.pdbx_strand_id
1 'polypeptide(L)'
;MPDQALERIDTKSHYLEALASRLNTGPNNYKSYLQAERAHLLSLKSEPPEVQRALDYMEKLKEFEPVKREYDAAKRDYDNLDWSVRYQTPAIAAIRQRHQTLFRKLELKEQSLLIYEEEHGITERWDPNSESYKRGEKLLQERNYRHAVDNLERLVVQRLFELMKLRMNGVGYKLREKISKALHARSVAIQTALKQYNTAASLLIPPREPLTWATVVQAATVADFDLLRDTRNDICQFPWTEPSRREATNFYFRIKRARKEIVHLNVEITRLLTFLYNTHVDYQRAICNNNVTDLPLASYLSREWNRQNRIAEEIVNQLVQTSRLHGFTGSLKIGSRVGRDPELCEGIPPPAWASLLIDQPMPMTAAQEYSAEDEIAREVEHVDLNLVVELIEQISMSS
;
A
#
# COMPACT_ATOMS: atom_id res chain seq x y z
N MET A 1 21.57 0.27 -10.73
CA MET A 1 22.73 -0.24 -11.50
C MET A 1 22.24 -1.32 -12.45
N PRO A 2 22.66 -1.31 -13.74
CA PRO A 2 22.23 -2.27 -14.76
C PRO A 2 22.46 -3.74 -14.36
N ASP A 3 23.52 -4.01 -13.61
CA ASP A 3 23.98 -5.32 -13.12
C ASP A 3 22.87 -6.05 -12.37
N GLN A 4 22.21 -5.35 -11.45
CA GLN A 4 21.11 -5.90 -10.65
C GLN A 4 19.91 -6.26 -11.54
N ALA A 5 19.65 -5.50 -12.61
CA ALA A 5 18.53 -5.79 -13.51
C ALA A 5 18.83 -7.03 -14.38
N LEU A 6 20.07 -7.17 -14.88
CA LEU A 6 20.50 -8.32 -15.68
C LEU A 6 20.51 -9.61 -14.86
N GLU A 7 21.09 -9.60 -13.67
CA GLU A 7 21.08 -10.74 -12.73
C GLU A 7 19.66 -11.16 -12.37
N ARG A 8 18.77 -10.18 -12.12
CA ARG A 8 17.35 -10.44 -11.86
C ARG A 8 16.63 -11.04 -13.07
N ILE A 9 17.01 -10.71 -14.30
CA ILE A 9 16.41 -11.31 -15.50
C ILE A 9 16.86 -12.76 -15.61
N ASP A 10 18.15 -13.02 -15.50
CA ASP A 10 18.73 -14.36 -15.68
C ASP A 10 18.17 -15.35 -14.66
N THR A 11 18.32 -15.02 -13.38
CA THR A 11 17.83 -15.86 -12.27
C THR A 11 16.33 -16.10 -12.35
N LYS A 12 15.51 -15.04 -12.49
CA LYS A 12 14.04 -15.15 -12.44
C LYS A 12 13.45 -15.79 -13.69
N SER A 13 14.13 -15.72 -14.84
CA SER A 13 13.63 -16.33 -16.09
C SER A 13 13.58 -17.85 -15.97
N HIS A 14 14.62 -18.48 -15.42
CA HIS A 14 14.63 -19.91 -15.18
C HIS A 14 13.52 -20.36 -14.21
N TYR A 15 13.31 -19.62 -13.11
CA TYR A 15 12.21 -19.92 -12.18
C TYR A 15 10.83 -19.74 -12.84
N LEU A 16 10.66 -18.70 -13.65
CA LEU A 16 9.41 -18.47 -14.38
C LEU A 16 9.14 -19.60 -15.37
N GLU A 17 10.15 -20.09 -16.10
CA GLU A 17 10.00 -21.18 -17.06
C GLU A 17 9.59 -22.50 -16.38
N ALA A 18 10.22 -22.81 -15.24
CA ALA A 18 9.87 -23.98 -14.43
C ALA A 18 8.42 -23.90 -13.93
N LEU A 19 8.01 -22.74 -13.39
CA LEU A 19 6.64 -22.52 -12.92
C LEU A 19 5.61 -22.52 -14.06
N ALA A 20 5.91 -21.88 -15.18
CA ALA A 20 5.05 -21.82 -16.36
C ALA A 20 4.78 -23.22 -16.91
N SER A 21 5.81 -24.06 -16.97
CA SER A 21 5.71 -25.45 -17.43
C SER A 21 4.87 -26.30 -16.46
N ARG A 22 5.09 -26.15 -15.15
CA ARG A 22 4.35 -26.89 -14.12
C ARG A 22 2.86 -26.49 -14.07
N LEU A 23 2.56 -25.21 -14.21
CA LEU A 23 1.22 -24.66 -14.08
C LEU A 23 0.45 -24.61 -15.42
N ASN A 24 1.12 -24.93 -16.53
CA ASN A 24 0.61 -24.76 -17.89
C ASN A 24 0.10 -23.32 -18.14
N THR A 25 0.88 -22.33 -17.70
CA THR A 25 0.52 -20.91 -17.79
C THR A 25 1.47 -20.12 -18.68
N GLY A 26 0.94 -19.12 -19.37
CA GLY A 26 1.74 -18.24 -20.25
C GLY A 26 1.54 -16.75 -19.98
N PRO A 27 2.24 -15.88 -20.73
CA PRO A 27 2.18 -14.43 -20.58
C PRO A 27 0.77 -13.82 -20.60
N ASN A 28 -0.13 -14.38 -21.43
CA ASN A 28 -1.51 -13.90 -21.51
C ASN A 28 -2.31 -14.19 -20.24
N ASN A 29 -2.04 -15.34 -19.59
CA ASN A 29 -2.67 -15.69 -18.32
C ASN A 29 -2.23 -14.71 -17.23
N TYR A 30 -0.94 -14.40 -17.14
CA TYR A 30 -0.43 -13.44 -16.13
C TYR A 30 -1.01 -12.04 -16.31
N LYS A 31 -1.21 -11.58 -17.55
CA LYS A 31 -1.89 -10.30 -17.83
C LYS A 31 -3.36 -10.34 -17.46
N SER A 32 -4.08 -11.41 -17.79
CA SER A 32 -5.49 -11.54 -17.44
C SER A 32 -5.70 -11.67 -15.94
N TYR A 33 -4.78 -12.34 -15.22
CA TYR A 33 -4.77 -12.40 -13.77
C TYR A 33 -4.68 -11.01 -13.14
N LEU A 34 -3.76 -10.17 -13.61
CA LEU A 34 -3.64 -8.79 -13.14
C LEU A 34 -4.91 -7.95 -13.41
N GLN A 35 -5.51 -8.12 -14.58
CA GLN A 35 -6.76 -7.41 -14.93
C GLN A 35 -7.93 -7.88 -14.07
N ALA A 36 -8.07 -9.19 -13.87
CA ALA A 36 -9.12 -9.78 -13.04
C ALA A 36 -8.98 -9.34 -11.57
N GLU A 37 -7.75 -9.34 -11.04
CA GLU A 37 -7.45 -8.84 -9.70
C GLU A 37 -7.81 -7.35 -9.57
N ARG A 38 -7.44 -6.51 -10.54
CA ARG A 38 -7.82 -5.08 -10.56
C ARG A 38 -9.33 -4.87 -10.60
N ALA A 39 -10.03 -5.60 -11.47
CA ALA A 39 -11.50 -5.50 -11.58
C ALA A 39 -12.18 -5.92 -10.27
N HIS A 40 -11.68 -6.99 -9.64
CA HIS A 40 -12.14 -7.44 -8.34
C HIS A 40 -11.93 -6.35 -7.27
N LEU A 41 -10.72 -5.80 -7.14
CA LEU A 41 -10.43 -4.73 -6.17
C LEU A 41 -11.26 -3.47 -6.41
N LEU A 42 -11.57 -3.12 -7.66
CA LEU A 42 -12.46 -2.00 -7.98
C LEU A 42 -13.90 -2.29 -7.55
N SER A 43 -14.38 -3.52 -7.72
CA SER A 43 -15.73 -3.92 -7.29
C SER A 43 -15.93 -3.84 -5.77
N LEU A 44 -14.84 -3.94 -4.99
CA LEU A 44 -14.88 -3.87 -3.53
C LEU A 44 -14.98 -2.43 -2.97
N LYS A 45 -14.81 -1.39 -3.80
CA LYS A 45 -14.82 0.00 -3.32
C LYS A 45 -16.15 0.46 -2.75
N SER A 46 -17.26 -0.12 -3.18
CA SER A 46 -18.61 0.26 -2.74
C SER A 46 -19.48 -0.96 -2.47
N GLU A 47 -20.28 -0.90 -1.41
CA GLU A 47 -21.33 -1.89 -1.19
C GLU A 47 -22.50 -1.66 -2.17
N PRO A 48 -23.17 -2.70 -2.68
CA PRO A 48 -24.39 -2.58 -3.44
C PRO A 48 -25.40 -1.75 -2.66
N PRO A 49 -26.12 -0.84 -3.36
CA PRO A 49 -27.03 0.08 -2.70
C PRO A 49 -28.13 -0.64 -1.92
N GLU A 50 -28.55 -1.82 -2.37
CA GLU A 50 -29.56 -2.65 -1.69
C GLU A 50 -29.07 -3.15 -0.32
N VAL A 51 -27.82 -3.63 -0.25
CA VAL A 51 -27.21 -4.11 1.00
C VAL A 51 -27.01 -2.94 1.96
N GLN A 52 -26.53 -1.80 1.45
CA GLN A 52 -26.34 -0.60 2.26
C GLN A 52 -27.66 -0.10 2.84
N ARG A 53 -28.74 -0.05 2.04
CA ARG A 53 -30.08 0.33 2.51
C ARG A 53 -30.58 -0.58 3.63
N ALA A 54 -30.49 -1.90 3.45
CA ALA A 54 -30.91 -2.86 4.47
C ALA A 54 -30.14 -2.67 5.78
N LEU A 55 -28.83 -2.39 5.71
CA LEU A 55 -27.98 -2.16 6.88
C LEU A 55 -28.31 -0.84 7.59
N ASP A 56 -28.49 0.24 6.84
CA ASP A 56 -28.84 1.56 7.39
C ASP A 56 -30.20 1.50 8.10
N TYR A 57 -31.16 0.75 7.54
CA TYR A 57 -32.45 0.51 8.20
C TYR A 57 -32.29 -0.31 9.49
N MET A 58 -31.50 -1.38 9.46
CA MET A 58 -31.21 -2.19 10.65
C MET A 58 -30.53 -1.38 11.76
N GLU A 59 -29.62 -0.48 11.41
CA GLU A 59 -28.97 0.43 12.37
C GLU A 59 -30.00 1.35 13.03
N LYS A 60 -30.87 1.98 12.25
CA LYS A 60 -31.97 2.82 12.78
C LYS A 60 -32.90 2.03 13.71
N LEU A 61 -33.25 0.79 13.36
CA LEU A 61 -34.07 -0.08 14.22
C LEU A 61 -33.37 -0.41 15.53
N LYS A 62 -32.06 -0.75 15.48
CA LYS A 62 -31.26 -1.05 16.68
C LYS A 62 -31.05 0.17 17.59
N GLU A 63 -31.04 1.38 17.04
CA GLU A 63 -30.99 2.61 17.83
C GLU A 63 -32.36 2.98 18.43
N PHE A 64 -33.46 2.68 17.74
CA PHE A 64 -34.81 2.99 18.19
C PHE A 64 -35.26 2.10 19.36
N GLU A 65 -35.00 0.80 19.29
CA GLU A 65 -35.43 -0.19 20.27
C GLU A 65 -35.02 0.12 21.74
N PRO A 66 -33.76 0.46 22.07
CA PRO A 66 -33.39 0.81 23.45
C PRO A 66 -34.06 2.10 23.93
N VAL A 67 -34.21 3.09 23.05
CA VAL A 67 -34.89 4.36 23.39
C VAL A 67 -36.36 4.13 23.70
N LYS A 68 -37.02 3.25 22.94
CA LYS A 68 -38.40 2.83 23.21
C LYS A 68 -38.52 2.16 24.57
N ARG A 69 -37.63 1.22 24.91
CA ARG A 69 -37.62 0.55 26.22
C ARG A 69 -37.39 1.52 27.38
N GLU A 70 -36.46 2.46 27.22
CA GLU A 70 -36.20 3.52 28.21
C GLU A 70 -37.41 4.43 28.40
N TYR A 71 -38.07 4.81 27.30
CA TYR A 71 -39.30 5.60 27.33
C TYR A 71 -40.44 4.83 28.02
N ASP A 72 -40.67 3.57 27.69
CA ASP A 72 -41.72 2.75 28.31
C ASP A 72 -41.50 2.57 29.82
N ALA A 73 -40.25 2.52 30.27
CA ALA A 73 -39.92 2.54 31.70
C ALA A 73 -40.24 3.91 32.32
N ALA A 74 -39.80 5.01 31.71
CA ALA A 74 -40.05 6.36 32.21
C ALA A 74 -41.54 6.75 32.16
N LYS A 75 -42.30 6.21 31.21
CA LYS A 75 -43.74 6.37 31.10
C LYS A 75 -44.45 5.66 32.25
N ARG A 76 -44.06 4.43 32.57
CA ARG A 76 -44.57 3.72 33.76
C ARG A 76 -44.28 4.50 35.05
N ASP A 77 -43.06 5.02 35.21
CA ASP A 77 -42.70 5.86 36.35
C ASP A 77 -43.57 7.13 36.43
N TYR A 78 -43.86 7.75 35.28
CA TYR A 78 -44.72 8.93 35.16
C TYR A 78 -46.19 8.63 35.47
N ASP A 79 -46.72 7.53 34.95
CA ASP A 79 -48.11 7.10 35.14
C ASP A 79 -48.37 6.69 36.61
N ASN A 80 -47.34 6.19 37.30
CA ASN A 80 -47.37 5.83 38.72
C ASN A 80 -47.21 7.04 39.67
N LEU A 81 -47.04 8.26 39.16
CA LEU A 81 -46.99 9.45 40.00
C LEU A 81 -48.35 9.69 40.66
N ASP A 82 -48.37 9.85 41.99
CA ASP A 82 -49.56 10.29 42.71
C ASP A 82 -49.82 11.78 42.46
N TRP A 83 -50.83 12.07 41.63
CA TRP A 83 -51.26 13.41 41.27
C TRP A 83 -52.02 14.14 42.40
N SER A 84 -52.30 13.47 43.51
CA SER A 84 -52.99 14.03 44.69
C SER A 84 -52.07 14.88 45.59
N VAL A 85 -50.75 14.75 45.46
CA VAL A 85 -49.77 15.46 46.28
C VAL A 85 -49.69 16.94 45.87
N ARG A 86 -50.21 17.84 46.73
CA ARG A 86 -50.27 19.30 46.49
C ARG A 86 -48.91 20.01 46.41
N TYR A 87 -47.80 19.31 46.65
CA TYR A 87 -46.45 19.88 46.62
C TYR A 87 -45.58 19.18 45.58
N GLN A 88 -45.08 19.95 44.61
CA GLN A 88 -44.09 19.48 43.64
C GLN A 88 -42.75 19.28 44.36
N THR A 89 -42.41 18.02 44.66
CA THR A 89 -41.06 17.70 45.13
C THR A 89 -40.08 17.70 43.94
N PRO A 90 -38.77 17.97 44.15
CA PRO A 90 -37.76 17.89 43.10
C PRO A 90 -37.71 16.51 42.43
N ALA A 91 -38.11 15.45 43.13
CA ALA A 91 -38.23 14.09 42.58
C ALA A 91 -39.35 13.97 41.52
N ILE A 92 -40.53 14.56 41.77
CA ILE A 92 -41.65 14.59 40.80
C ILE A 92 -41.25 15.39 39.56
N ALA A 93 -40.57 16.52 39.75
CA ALA A 93 -40.07 17.35 38.65
C ALA A 93 -39.05 16.58 37.77
N ALA A 94 -38.14 15.82 38.39
CA ALA A 94 -37.16 14.99 37.67
C ALA A 94 -37.81 13.88 36.83
N ILE A 95 -38.83 13.18 37.37
CA ILE A 95 -39.57 12.14 36.63
C ILE A 95 -40.30 12.74 35.43
N ARG A 96 -40.97 13.88 35.62
CA ARG A 96 -41.63 14.62 34.52
C ARG A 96 -40.63 15.04 33.44
N GLN A 97 -39.49 15.61 33.84
CA GLN A 97 -38.45 16.05 32.90
C GLN A 97 -37.85 14.86 32.13
N ARG A 98 -37.59 13.73 32.81
CA ARG A 98 -37.11 12.50 32.19
C ARG A 98 -38.11 11.97 31.15
N HIS A 99 -39.40 11.87 31.50
CA HIS A 99 -40.45 11.46 30.57
C HIS A 99 -40.52 12.38 29.34
N GLN A 100 -40.55 13.71 29.53
CA GLN A 100 -40.58 14.66 28.41
C GLN A 100 -39.35 14.58 27.51
N THR A 101 -38.16 14.43 28.10
CA THR A 101 -36.90 14.34 27.36
C THR A 101 -36.84 13.05 26.54
N LEU A 102 -37.23 11.93 27.14
CA LEU A 102 -37.27 10.63 26.45
C LEU A 102 -38.36 10.58 25.38
N PHE A 103 -39.53 11.20 25.62
CA PHE A 103 -40.58 11.33 24.62
C PHE A 103 -40.08 12.05 23.37
N ARG A 104 -39.46 13.23 23.53
CA ARG A 104 -38.87 13.98 22.40
C ARG A 104 -37.80 13.17 21.69
N LYS A 105 -36.94 12.45 22.44
CA LYS A 105 -35.91 11.59 21.86
C LYS A 105 -36.51 10.44 21.04
N LEU A 106 -37.58 9.82 21.54
CA LEU A 106 -38.29 8.76 20.84
C LEU A 106 -38.94 9.29 19.56
N GLU A 107 -39.64 10.42 19.64
CA GLU A 107 -40.31 11.06 18.50
C GLU A 107 -39.33 11.39 17.37
N LEU A 108 -38.14 11.93 17.71
CA LEU A 108 -37.09 12.19 16.72
C LEU A 108 -36.61 10.90 16.03
N LYS A 109 -36.43 9.81 16.78
CA LYS A 109 -36.01 8.52 16.22
C LYS A 109 -37.12 7.87 15.39
N GLU A 110 -38.37 8.00 15.82
CA GLU A 110 -39.54 7.50 15.10
C GLU A 110 -39.76 8.26 13.79
N GLN A 111 -39.67 9.59 13.79
CA GLN A 111 -39.71 10.39 12.56
C GLN A 111 -38.57 10.00 11.61
N SER A 112 -37.36 9.79 12.13
CA SER A 112 -36.22 9.34 11.32
C SER A 112 -36.41 7.95 10.70
N LEU A 113 -37.19 7.08 11.34
CA LEU A 113 -37.59 5.78 10.79
C LEU A 113 -38.68 5.93 9.74
N LEU A 114 -39.73 6.71 10.02
CA LEU A 114 -40.85 6.92 9.09
C LEU A 114 -40.40 7.54 7.77
N ILE A 115 -39.55 8.57 7.83
CA ILE A 115 -38.96 9.19 6.64
C ILE A 115 -38.20 8.14 5.82
N TYR A 116 -37.42 7.29 6.50
CA TYR A 116 -36.65 6.25 5.82
C TYR A 116 -37.57 5.17 5.21
N GLU A 117 -38.61 4.76 5.93
CA GLU A 117 -39.61 3.80 5.48
C GLU A 117 -40.36 4.31 4.24
N GLU A 118 -40.73 5.59 4.21
CA GLU A 118 -41.38 6.24 3.06
C GLU A 118 -40.43 6.36 1.85
N GLU A 119 -39.21 6.85 2.05
CA GLU A 119 -38.20 7.00 0.99
C GLU A 119 -37.84 5.67 0.31
N HIS A 120 -37.90 4.56 1.05
CA HIS A 120 -37.46 3.24 0.60
C HIS A 120 -38.63 2.28 0.32
N GLY A 121 -39.88 2.74 0.42
CA GLY A 121 -41.08 1.95 0.12
C GLY A 121 -41.30 0.76 1.06
N ILE A 122 -40.91 0.88 2.34
CA ILE A 122 -41.08 -0.17 3.35
C ILE A 122 -42.51 -0.07 3.90
N THR A 123 -43.35 -1.04 3.55
CA THR A 123 -44.77 -1.06 3.96
C THR A 123 -44.98 -1.48 5.41
N GLU A 124 -44.16 -2.40 5.92
CA GLU A 124 -44.26 -2.92 7.28
C GLU A 124 -42.89 -2.82 7.96
N ARG A 125 -42.89 -2.27 9.18
CA ARG A 125 -41.69 -2.17 10.00
C ARG A 125 -41.15 -3.56 10.32
N TRP A 126 -39.84 -3.75 10.17
CA TRP A 126 -39.22 -5.05 10.39
C TRP A 126 -39.26 -5.44 11.88
N ASP A 127 -40.08 -6.44 12.19
CA ASP A 127 -40.16 -7.07 13.50
C ASP A 127 -39.07 -8.14 13.66
N PRO A 128 -38.52 -8.39 14.86
CA PRO A 128 -37.55 -9.46 15.10
C PRO A 128 -37.95 -10.85 14.58
N ASN A 129 -39.25 -11.13 14.46
CA ASN A 129 -39.75 -12.40 13.92
C ASN A 129 -39.85 -12.42 12.39
N SER A 130 -39.86 -11.25 11.74
CA SER A 130 -39.99 -11.12 10.29
C SER A 130 -38.75 -11.67 9.56
N GLU A 131 -38.96 -12.22 8.36
CA GLU A 131 -37.85 -12.73 7.55
C GLU A 131 -36.91 -11.62 7.11
N SER A 132 -37.44 -10.42 6.82
CA SER A 132 -36.66 -9.24 6.45
C SER A 132 -35.70 -8.81 7.57
N TYR A 133 -36.16 -8.81 8.83
CA TYR A 133 -35.29 -8.53 9.98
C TYR A 133 -34.17 -9.56 10.10
N LYS A 134 -34.49 -10.85 10.03
CA LYS A 134 -33.48 -11.94 10.12
C LYS A 134 -32.45 -11.84 9.00
N ARG A 135 -32.89 -11.50 7.79
CA ARG A 135 -32.00 -11.28 6.63
C ARG A 135 -31.11 -10.06 6.85
N GLY A 136 -31.65 -8.96 7.37
CA GLY A 136 -30.88 -7.77 7.74
C GLY A 136 -29.88 -8.02 8.87
N GLU A 137 -30.25 -8.80 9.87
CA GLU A 137 -29.37 -9.20 10.97
C GLU A 137 -28.21 -10.06 10.47
N LYS A 138 -28.48 -11.01 9.57
CA LYS A 138 -27.43 -11.79 8.89
C LYS A 138 -26.45 -10.87 8.13
N LEU A 139 -26.96 -9.94 7.33
CA LEU A 139 -26.13 -8.98 6.60
C LEU A 139 -25.25 -8.14 7.55
N LEU A 140 -25.79 -7.75 8.71
CA LEU A 140 -25.05 -6.99 9.71
C LEU A 140 -23.94 -7.83 10.35
N GLN A 141 -24.21 -9.10 10.67
CA GLN A 141 -23.18 -10.02 11.18
C GLN A 141 -22.07 -10.22 10.14
N GLU A 142 -22.42 -10.44 8.87
CA GLU A 142 -21.46 -10.55 7.77
C GLU A 142 -20.66 -9.26 7.56
N ARG A 143 -21.29 -8.08 7.67
CA ARG A 143 -20.59 -6.80 7.62
C ARG A 143 -19.62 -6.64 8.79
N ASN A 144 -20.04 -6.93 10.01
CA ASN A 144 -19.19 -6.85 11.20
C ASN A 144 -17.99 -7.79 11.10
N TYR A 145 -18.20 -9.00 10.59
CA TYR A 145 -17.12 -9.94 10.29
C TYR A 145 -16.14 -9.37 9.26
N ARG A 146 -16.63 -8.87 8.12
CA ARG A 146 -15.78 -8.23 7.09
C ARG A 146 -14.96 -7.06 7.66
N HIS A 147 -15.57 -6.18 8.46
CA HIS A 147 -14.85 -5.08 9.13
C HIS A 147 -13.79 -5.58 10.11
N ALA A 148 -14.07 -6.67 10.85
CA ALA A 148 -13.10 -7.26 11.76
C ALA A 148 -11.91 -7.86 11.00
N VAL A 149 -12.16 -8.52 9.85
CA VAL A 149 -11.12 -9.01 8.93
C VAL A 149 -10.28 -7.84 8.39
N ASP A 150 -10.92 -6.82 7.83
CA ASP A 150 -10.24 -5.66 7.24
C ASP A 150 -9.37 -4.92 8.26
N ASN A 151 -9.87 -4.76 9.49
CA ASN A 151 -9.10 -4.13 10.56
C ASN A 151 -7.90 -4.98 10.99
N LEU A 152 -8.08 -6.31 11.10
CA LEU A 152 -7.00 -7.24 11.41
C LEU A 152 -5.92 -7.22 10.33
N GLU A 153 -6.30 -7.37 9.06
CA GLU A 153 -5.42 -7.30 7.90
C GLU A 153 -4.62 -6.00 7.91
N ARG A 154 -5.31 -4.85 8.02
CA ARG A 154 -4.69 -3.53 8.05
C ARG A 154 -3.60 -3.44 9.13
N LEU A 155 -3.88 -3.92 10.34
CA LEU A 155 -2.93 -3.87 11.45
C LEU A 155 -1.72 -4.77 11.23
N VAL A 156 -1.92 -5.95 10.64
CA VAL A 156 -0.82 -6.88 10.34
C VAL A 156 0.07 -6.33 9.23
N VAL A 157 -0.51 -5.82 8.13
CA VAL A 157 0.23 -5.16 7.06
C VAL A 157 1.03 -3.98 7.59
N GLN A 158 0.41 -3.16 8.43
CA GLN A 158 1.07 -2.08 9.12
C GLN A 158 2.27 -2.57 9.97
N ARG A 159 2.15 -3.70 10.67
CA ARG A 159 3.26 -4.28 11.44
C ARG A 159 4.38 -4.79 10.54
N LEU A 160 4.07 -5.43 9.42
CA LEU A 160 5.07 -5.87 8.44
C LEU A 160 5.89 -4.70 7.90
N PHE A 161 5.23 -3.57 7.59
CA PHE A 161 5.94 -2.36 7.17
C PHE A 161 6.85 -1.78 8.25
N GLU A 162 6.46 -1.86 9.53
CA GLU A 162 7.32 -1.44 10.64
C GLU A 162 8.55 -2.32 10.81
N LEU A 163 8.38 -3.64 10.71
CA LEU A 163 9.49 -4.60 10.74
C LEU A 163 10.45 -4.36 9.58
N MET A 164 9.92 -4.11 8.38
CA MET A 164 10.73 -3.78 7.21
C MET A 164 11.52 -2.48 7.42
N LYS A 165 10.88 -1.44 7.98
CA LYS A 165 11.56 -0.18 8.31
C LYS A 165 12.65 -0.36 9.37
N LEU A 166 12.43 -1.22 10.36
CA LEU A 166 13.44 -1.50 11.39
C LEU A 166 14.72 -2.11 10.78
N ARG A 167 14.57 -2.92 9.72
CA ARG A 167 15.69 -3.55 8.98
C ARG A 167 16.43 -2.61 8.03
N MET A 168 15.93 -1.40 7.76
CA MET A 168 16.61 -0.48 6.85
C MET A 168 17.90 0.07 7.46
N ASN A 169 19.00 0.04 6.69
CA ASN A 169 20.25 0.69 7.06
C ASN A 169 20.04 2.21 7.12
N GLY A 170 20.69 2.90 8.07
CA GLY A 170 20.59 4.36 8.23
C GLY A 170 19.46 4.86 9.15
N VAL A 171 18.71 3.97 9.80
CA VAL A 171 17.71 4.36 10.82
C VAL A 171 18.42 4.74 12.12
N GLY A 172 18.46 6.03 12.43
CA GLY A 172 19.05 6.54 13.68
C GLY A 172 18.36 6.01 14.94
N TYR A 173 19.10 5.98 16.07
CA TYR A 173 18.66 5.39 17.34
C TYR A 173 17.25 5.83 17.79
N LYS A 174 16.97 7.15 17.75
CA LYS A 174 15.65 7.70 18.13
C LYS A 174 14.51 7.20 17.25
N LEU A 175 14.76 6.94 15.97
CA LEU A 175 13.75 6.41 15.06
C LEU A 175 13.52 4.92 15.31
N ARG A 176 14.57 4.14 15.60
CA ARG A 176 14.44 2.74 16.03
C ARG A 176 13.59 2.62 17.30
N GLU A 177 13.84 3.46 18.30
CA GLU A 177 13.06 3.46 19.55
C GLU A 177 11.56 3.72 19.29
N LYS A 178 11.24 4.68 18.40
CA LYS A 178 9.86 4.94 17.98
C LYS A 178 9.24 3.75 17.26
N ILE A 179 9.98 3.09 16.37
CA ILE A 179 9.52 1.88 15.68
C ILE A 179 9.27 0.75 16.68
N SER A 180 10.16 0.52 17.64
CA SER A 180 9.97 -0.49 18.68
C SER A 180 8.72 -0.23 19.54
N LYS A 181 8.50 1.03 19.96
CA LYS A 181 7.28 1.43 20.69
C LYS A 181 6.02 1.21 19.84
N ALA A 182 6.08 1.57 18.56
CA ALA A 182 4.97 1.39 17.64
C ALA A 182 4.67 -0.11 17.39
N LEU A 183 5.70 -0.95 17.24
CA LEU A 183 5.56 -2.41 17.13
C LEU A 183 4.88 -3.02 18.35
N HIS A 184 5.26 -2.59 19.56
CA HIS A 184 4.63 -3.05 20.79
C HIS A 184 3.14 -2.66 20.85
N ALA A 185 2.83 -1.38 20.61
CA ALA A 185 1.46 -0.90 20.55
C ALA A 185 0.64 -1.62 19.47
N ARG A 186 1.26 -1.91 18.31
CA ARG A 186 0.61 -2.62 17.21
C ARG A 186 0.35 -4.08 17.57
N SER A 187 1.23 -4.74 18.30
CA SER A 187 1.01 -6.09 18.80
C SER A 187 -0.24 -6.17 19.67
N VAL A 188 -0.41 -5.24 20.61
CA VAL A 188 -1.62 -5.14 21.45
C VAL A 188 -2.86 -4.86 20.61
N ALA A 189 -2.78 -3.96 19.62
CA ALA A 189 -3.88 -3.68 18.71
C ALA A 189 -4.31 -4.91 17.90
N ILE A 190 -3.35 -5.69 17.38
CA ILE A 190 -3.62 -6.93 16.65
C ILE A 190 -4.30 -7.95 17.57
N GLN A 191 -3.87 -8.10 18.83
CA GLN A 191 -4.54 -9.00 19.77
C GLN A 191 -6.01 -8.61 20.00
N THR A 192 -6.30 -7.32 20.13
CA THR A 192 -7.67 -6.82 20.26
C THR A 192 -8.48 -7.06 18.98
N ALA A 193 -7.91 -6.79 17.80
CA ALA A 193 -8.57 -7.05 16.52
C ALA A 193 -8.82 -8.55 16.29
N LEU A 194 -7.89 -9.41 16.72
CA LEU A 194 -8.04 -10.86 16.66
C LEU A 194 -9.20 -11.35 17.53
N LYS A 195 -9.37 -10.79 18.73
CA LYS A 195 -10.55 -11.08 19.58
C LYS A 195 -11.84 -10.66 18.88
N GLN A 196 -11.89 -9.46 18.31
CA GLN A 196 -13.06 -8.97 17.57
C GLN A 196 -13.39 -9.86 16.37
N TYR A 197 -12.36 -10.28 15.61
CA TYR A 197 -12.51 -11.26 14.53
C TYR A 197 -13.12 -12.56 15.04
N ASN A 198 -12.54 -13.19 16.07
CA ASN A 198 -13.02 -14.47 16.59
C ASN A 198 -14.46 -14.37 17.14
N THR A 199 -14.82 -13.26 17.78
CA THR A 199 -16.20 -12.99 18.20
C THR A 199 -17.14 -12.89 17.01
N ALA A 200 -16.80 -12.10 15.98
CA ALA A 200 -17.64 -11.97 14.78
C ALA A 200 -17.74 -13.29 14.00
N ALA A 201 -16.64 -14.03 13.89
CA ALA A 201 -16.55 -15.35 13.25
C ALA A 201 -17.51 -16.37 13.87
N SER A 202 -17.62 -16.38 15.21
CA SER A 202 -18.53 -17.29 15.93
C SER A 202 -20.02 -16.97 15.75
N LEU A 203 -20.35 -15.74 15.36
CA LEU A 203 -21.74 -15.29 15.17
C LEU A 203 -22.29 -15.64 13.78
N LEU A 204 -21.43 -16.03 12.84
CA LEU A 204 -21.84 -16.42 11.49
C LEU A 204 -22.48 -17.81 11.47
N ILE A 205 -23.26 -18.07 10.42
CA ILE A 205 -23.90 -19.37 10.17
C ILE A 205 -23.50 -19.84 8.77
N PRO A 206 -22.66 -20.89 8.65
CA PRO A 206 -21.98 -21.62 9.74
C PRO A 206 -20.88 -20.77 10.43
N PRO A 207 -20.54 -21.08 11.70
CA PRO A 207 -19.48 -20.39 12.42
C PRO A 207 -18.13 -20.64 11.77
N ARG A 208 -17.25 -19.63 11.77
CA ARG A 208 -15.94 -19.71 11.13
C ARG A 208 -14.85 -20.15 12.10
N GLU A 209 -13.80 -20.73 11.55
CA GLU A 209 -12.65 -21.18 12.34
C GLU A 209 -11.97 -19.98 13.03
N PRO A 210 -11.70 -20.07 14.34
CA PRO A 210 -11.03 -19.02 15.07
C PRO A 210 -9.54 -18.97 14.70
N LEU A 211 -9.01 -17.77 14.57
CA LEU A 211 -7.59 -17.55 14.34
C LEU A 211 -6.82 -17.48 15.66
N THR A 212 -5.60 -18.00 15.64
CA THR A 212 -4.67 -17.94 16.77
C THR A 212 -3.63 -16.85 16.55
N TRP A 213 -3.03 -16.36 17.65
CA TRP A 213 -1.94 -15.40 17.55
C TRP A 213 -0.77 -15.92 16.70
N ALA A 214 -0.43 -17.20 16.85
CA ALA A 214 0.63 -17.84 16.07
C ALA A 214 0.36 -17.75 14.57
N THR A 215 -0.86 -18.09 14.13
CA THR A 215 -1.25 -17.99 12.72
C THR A 215 -1.16 -16.56 12.18
N VAL A 216 -1.51 -15.56 12.99
CA VAL A 216 -1.45 -14.14 12.60
C VAL A 216 -0.02 -13.60 12.51
N VAL A 217 0.89 -14.09 13.36
CA VAL A 217 2.32 -13.71 13.32
C VAL A 217 3.05 -14.42 12.18
N GLN A 218 2.68 -15.67 11.91
CA GLN A 218 3.25 -16.47 10.82
C GLN A 218 2.77 -16.03 9.44
N ALA A 219 1.63 -15.32 9.37
CA ALA A 219 1.14 -14.74 8.14
C ALA A 219 2.20 -13.77 7.57
N ALA A 220 2.83 -14.26 6.51
CA ALA A 220 4.01 -13.72 5.86
C ALA A 220 3.65 -12.61 4.88
N THR A 221 2.45 -12.71 4.32
CA THR A 221 1.99 -11.92 3.18
C THR A 221 0.56 -11.44 3.39
N VAL A 222 0.20 -10.35 2.71
CA VAL A 222 -1.19 -9.87 2.64
C VAL A 222 -2.14 -10.96 2.12
N ALA A 223 -1.63 -11.81 1.22
CA ALA A 223 -2.38 -12.92 0.63
C ALA A 223 -2.83 -13.97 1.64
N ASP A 224 -2.10 -14.15 2.75
CA ASP A 224 -2.49 -15.08 3.82
C ASP A 224 -3.76 -14.59 4.56
N PHE A 225 -4.05 -13.28 4.50
CA PHE A 225 -5.28 -12.68 5.04
C PHE A 225 -6.38 -12.52 3.99
N ASP A 226 -6.04 -12.38 2.71
CA ASP A 226 -7.04 -12.41 1.64
C ASP A 226 -7.80 -13.75 1.64
N LEU A 227 -7.17 -14.85 2.05
CA LEU A 227 -7.80 -16.16 2.26
C LEU A 227 -8.84 -16.17 3.40
N LEU A 228 -8.79 -15.21 4.31
CA LEU A 228 -9.74 -15.04 5.40
C LEU A 228 -10.92 -14.13 5.00
N ARG A 229 -10.80 -13.41 3.88
CA ARG A 229 -11.90 -12.67 3.31
C ARG A 229 -12.78 -13.62 2.52
N ASP A 230 -13.83 -14.10 3.19
CA ASP A 230 -15.06 -14.44 2.47
C ASP A 230 -15.64 -13.13 1.93
N THR A 231 -15.14 -12.69 0.76
CA THR A 231 -15.79 -11.59 0.04
C THR A 231 -17.11 -12.09 -0.54
N ARG A 232 -17.92 -11.20 -1.12
CA ARG A 232 -19.18 -11.61 -1.78
C ARG A 232 -18.97 -12.70 -2.84
N ASN A 233 -17.76 -12.81 -3.37
CA ASN A 233 -17.30 -13.88 -4.22
C ASN A 233 -16.14 -14.60 -3.51
N ASP A 234 -16.22 -15.92 -3.37
CA ASP A 234 -15.08 -16.70 -2.87
C ASP A 234 -13.91 -16.56 -3.84
N ILE A 235 -12.90 -15.78 -3.43
CA ILE A 235 -11.77 -15.45 -4.30
C ILE A 235 -10.81 -16.62 -4.47
N CYS A 236 -10.89 -17.64 -3.62
CA CYS A 236 -10.08 -18.85 -3.72
C CYS A 236 -10.37 -19.62 -5.02
N GLN A 237 -11.52 -19.35 -5.64
CA GLN A 237 -11.92 -19.94 -6.92
C GLN A 237 -11.20 -19.29 -8.10
N PHE A 238 -10.62 -18.10 -7.93
CA PHE A 238 -9.96 -17.42 -9.04
C PHE A 238 -8.52 -17.90 -9.23
N PRO A 239 -8.09 -18.14 -10.49
CA PRO A 239 -6.72 -18.54 -10.81
C PRO A 239 -5.61 -17.65 -10.24
N TRP A 240 -5.86 -16.36 -10.02
CA TRP A 240 -4.86 -15.39 -9.60
C TRP A 240 -4.60 -15.38 -8.08
N THR A 241 -5.43 -16.05 -7.27
CA THR A 241 -5.23 -16.17 -5.81
C THR A 241 -4.31 -17.34 -5.43
N GLU A 242 -4.12 -18.31 -6.33
CA GLU A 242 -3.23 -19.46 -6.11
C GLU A 242 -1.77 -19.00 -5.92
N PRO A 243 -1.09 -19.37 -4.81
CA PRO A 243 0.26 -18.88 -4.49
C PRO A 243 1.28 -19.11 -5.61
N SER A 244 1.29 -20.31 -6.21
CA SER A 244 2.23 -20.65 -7.29
C SER A 244 2.01 -19.80 -8.56
N ARG A 245 0.75 -19.50 -8.90
CA ARG A 245 0.40 -18.65 -10.05
C ARG A 245 0.70 -17.18 -9.79
N ARG A 246 0.51 -16.71 -8.55
CA ARG A 246 0.89 -15.35 -8.14
C ARG A 246 2.41 -15.17 -8.16
N GLU A 247 3.16 -16.17 -7.70
CA GLU A 247 4.62 -16.17 -7.78
C GLU A 247 5.11 -16.09 -9.24
N ALA A 248 4.56 -16.93 -10.13
CA ALA A 248 4.84 -16.86 -11.56
C ALA A 248 4.50 -15.49 -12.17
N THR A 249 3.35 -14.92 -11.80
CA THR A 249 2.92 -13.59 -12.24
C THR A 249 3.89 -12.50 -11.78
N ASN A 250 4.36 -12.57 -10.53
CA ASN A 250 5.36 -11.65 -9.97
C ASN A 250 6.69 -11.74 -10.71
N PHE A 251 7.18 -12.95 -11.01
CA PHE A 251 8.40 -13.12 -11.81
C PHE A 251 8.24 -12.53 -13.20
N TYR A 252 7.13 -12.82 -13.90
CA TYR A 252 6.84 -12.28 -15.23
C TYR A 252 6.90 -10.74 -15.25
N PHE A 253 6.20 -10.07 -14.34
CA PHE A 253 6.19 -8.60 -14.30
C PHE A 253 7.52 -8.00 -13.83
N ARG A 254 8.24 -8.66 -12.92
CA ARG A 254 9.60 -8.24 -12.51
C ARG A 254 10.59 -8.32 -13.68
N ILE A 255 10.55 -9.39 -14.47
CA ILE A 255 11.40 -9.54 -15.67
C ILE A 255 11.02 -8.49 -16.72
N LYS A 256 9.72 -8.34 -17.02
CA LYS A 256 9.24 -7.33 -17.97
C LYS A 256 9.69 -5.93 -17.56
N ARG A 257 9.64 -5.61 -16.27
CA ARG A 257 10.09 -4.33 -15.74
C ARG A 257 11.60 -4.17 -15.76
N ALA A 258 12.37 -5.19 -15.40
CA ALA A 258 13.83 -5.15 -15.48
C ALA A 258 14.30 -4.87 -16.93
N ARG A 259 13.64 -5.45 -17.93
CA ARG A 259 13.90 -5.14 -19.34
C ARG A 259 13.61 -3.69 -19.69
N LYS A 260 12.48 -3.13 -19.23
CA LYS A 260 12.16 -1.69 -19.39
C LYS A 260 13.19 -0.80 -18.70
N GLU A 261 13.59 -1.16 -17.48
CA GLU A 261 14.58 -0.44 -16.69
C GLU A 261 15.91 -0.36 -17.43
N ILE A 262 16.37 -1.44 -18.08
CA ILE A 262 17.59 -1.43 -18.91
C ILE A 262 17.50 -0.39 -20.04
N VAL A 263 16.37 -0.34 -20.75
CA VAL A 263 16.15 0.65 -21.83
C VAL A 263 16.20 2.07 -21.28
N HIS A 264 15.56 2.33 -20.14
CA HIS A 264 15.59 3.65 -19.49
C HIS A 264 17.00 4.02 -19.00
N LEU A 265 17.70 3.08 -18.38
CA LEU A 265 19.07 3.27 -17.93
C LEU A 265 20.01 3.60 -19.09
N ASN A 266 19.85 3.00 -20.27
CA ASN A 266 20.65 3.33 -21.45
C ASN A 266 20.52 4.81 -21.86
N VAL A 267 19.30 5.36 -21.77
CA VAL A 267 19.05 6.79 -22.03
C VAL A 267 19.65 7.65 -20.93
N GLU A 268 19.45 7.28 -19.67
CA GLU A 268 19.98 8.04 -18.53
C GLU A 268 21.51 8.05 -18.47
N ILE A 269 22.19 6.96 -18.86
CA ILE A 269 23.65 6.91 -19.00
C ILE A 269 24.12 7.98 -19.99
N THR A 270 23.48 8.07 -21.16
CA THR A 270 23.81 9.08 -22.18
C THR A 270 23.55 10.50 -21.66
N ARG A 271 22.43 10.72 -20.97
CA ARG A 271 22.09 12.02 -20.36
C ARG A 271 23.09 12.42 -19.29
N LEU A 272 23.50 11.48 -18.44
CA LEU A 272 24.49 11.71 -17.39
C LEU A 272 25.85 12.08 -17.98
N LEU A 273 26.34 11.34 -18.97
CA LEU A 273 27.59 11.66 -19.67
C LEU A 273 27.53 13.06 -20.33
N THR A 274 26.40 13.37 -20.98
CA THR A 274 26.16 14.69 -21.56
C THR A 274 26.15 15.79 -20.51
N PHE A 275 25.52 15.55 -19.35
CA PHE A 275 25.50 16.48 -18.23
C PHE A 275 26.89 16.74 -17.66
N LEU A 276 27.70 15.68 -17.45
CA LEU A 276 29.07 15.80 -16.95
C LEU A 276 29.97 16.57 -17.93
N TYR A 277 29.87 16.29 -19.23
CA TYR A 277 30.63 16.99 -20.26
C TYR A 277 30.26 18.46 -20.37
N ASN A 278 28.96 18.75 -20.38
CA ASN A 278 28.43 20.11 -20.39
C ASN A 278 28.88 20.92 -19.15
N THR A 279 28.83 20.28 -17.99
CA THR A 279 29.30 20.89 -16.74
C THR A 279 30.79 21.23 -16.83
N HIS A 280 31.61 20.33 -17.38
CA HIS A 280 33.03 20.60 -17.62
C HIS A 280 33.23 21.83 -18.52
N VAL A 281 32.52 21.90 -19.65
CA VAL A 281 32.56 23.05 -20.58
C VAL A 281 32.17 24.36 -19.88
N ASP A 282 31.10 24.33 -19.09
CA ASP A 282 30.59 25.51 -18.39
C ASP A 282 31.60 26.05 -17.37
N TYR A 283 32.24 25.15 -16.61
CA TYR A 283 33.31 25.52 -15.68
C TYR A 283 34.54 26.07 -16.40
N GLN A 284 35.00 25.43 -17.49
CA GLN A 284 36.16 25.91 -18.24
C GLN A 284 35.94 27.33 -18.78
N ARG A 285 34.76 27.60 -19.37
CA ARG A 285 34.40 28.95 -19.83
C ARG A 285 34.32 29.95 -18.70
N ALA A 286 33.67 29.59 -17.60
CA ALA A 286 33.56 30.47 -16.45
C ALA A 286 34.93 30.81 -15.86
N ILE A 287 35.85 29.83 -15.79
CA ILE A 287 37.22 30.04 -15.33
C ILE A 287 37.97 30.96 -16.31
N CYS A 288 37.94 30.69 -17.62
CA CYS A 288 38.61 31.51 -18.64
C CYS A 288 38.13 32.97 -18.62
N ASN A 289 36.80 33.19 -18.55
CA ASN A 289 36.22 34.53 -18.52
C ASN A 289 36.63 35.30 -17.26
N ASN A 290 36.62 34.63 -16.10
CA ASN A 290 36.96 35.28 -14.83
C ASN A 290 38.46 35.39 -14.57
N ASN A 291 39.31 34.67 -15.31
CA ASN A 291 40.76 34.71 -15.10
C ASN A 291 41.36 36.11 -15.34
N VAL A 292 40.69 36.92 -16.17
CA VAL A 292 41.09 38.30 -16.47
C VAL A 292 40.34 39.32 -15.59
N THR A 293 39.08 39.05 -15.23
CA THR A 293 38.23 40.02 -14.51
C THR A 293 38.23 39.85 -12.98
N ASP A 294 38.29 38.63 -12.46
CA ASP A 294 38.21 38.31 -11.03
C ASP A 294 38.98 37.01 -10.71
N LEU A 295 40.27 37.17 -10.39
CA LEU A 295 41.18 36.08 -10.10
C LEU A 295 40.78 35.24 -8.87
N PRO A 296 40.33 35.83 -7.73
CA PRO A 296 39.77 35.05 -6.62
C PRO A 296 38.61 34.14 -7.00
N LEU A 297 37.66 34.64 -7.79
CA LEU A 297 36.52 33.84 -8.25
C LEU A 297 36.96 32.71 -9.19
N ALA A 298 37.88 32.99 -10.12
CA ALA A 298 38.45 31.99 -11.01
C ALA A 298 39.17 30.87 -10.25
N SER A 299 39.89 31.20 -9.17
CA SER A 299 40.55 30.23 -8.29
C SER A 299 39.55 29.34 -7.54
N TYR A 300 38.46 29.93 -7.01
CA TYR A 300 37.40 29.16 -6.36
C TYR A 300 36.71 28.21 -7.35
N LEU A 301 36.34 28.71 -8.54
CA LEU A 301 35.73 27.90 -9.60
C LEU A 301 36.65 26.76 -10.06
N SER A 302 37.96 27.00 -10.15
CA SER A 302 38.95 25.96 -10.48
C SER A 302 39.00 24.86 -9.43
N ARG A 303 38.91 25.22 -8.14
CA ARG A 303 38.88 24.23 -7.04
C ARG A 303 37.60 23.40 -7.07
N GLU A 304 36.45 24.03 -7.29
CA GLU A 304 35.17 23.33 -7.36
C GLU A 304 35.09 22.45 -8.62
N TRP A 305 35.56 22.94 -9.76
CA TRP A 305 35.70 22.14 -10.98
C TRP A 305 36.56 20.90 -10.76
N ASN A 306 37.73 21.02 -10.12
CA ASN A 306 38.57 19.87 -9.79
C ASN A 306 37.84 18.82 -8.94
N ARG A 307 37.03 19.26 -7.97
CA ARG A 307 36.22 18.38 -7.13
C ARG A 307 35.17 17.64 -7.95
N GLN A 308 34.43 18.37 -8.79
CA GLN A 308 33.41 17.79 -9.67
C GLN A 308 34.02 16.86 -10.72
N ASN A 309 35.19 17.19 -11.25
CA ASN A 309 35.87 16.39 -12.26
C ASN A 309 36.34 15.04 -11.70
N ARG A 310 36.79 14.99 -10.43
CA ARG A 310 37.10 13.72 -9.75
C ARG A 310 35.87 12.84 -9.55
N ILE A 311 34.73 13.45 -9.18
CA ILE A 311 33.47 12.72 -9.04
C ILE A 311 33.01 12.18 -10.41
N ALA A 312 33.12 13.01 -11.46
CA ALA A 312 32.80 12.62 -12.82
C ALA A 312 33.67 11.45 -13.30
N GLU A 313 34.97 11.48 -13.00
CA GLU A 313 35.91 10.40 -13.32
C GLU A 313 35.51 9.08 -12.65
N GLU A 314 35.18 9.10 -11.36
CA GLU A 314 34.71 7.90 -10.64
C GLU A 314 33.42 7.34 -11.24
N ILE A 315 32.44 8.21 -11.54
CA ILE A 315 31.19 7.82 -12.18
C ILE A 315 31.46 7.18 -13.55
N VAL A 316 32.33 7.80 -14.36
CA VAL A 316 32.67 7.30 -15.70
C VAL A 316 33.39 5.97 -15.62
N ASN A 317 34.30 5.78 -14.66
CA ASN A 317 34.96 4.50 -14.43
C ASN A 317 33.96 3.40 -14.10
N GLN A 318 32.96 3.68 -13.25
CA GLN A 318 31.90 2.73 -12.97
C GLN A 318 31.06 2.44 -14.22
N LEU A 319 30.72 3.44 -15.02
CA LEU A 319 30.00 3.23 -16.28
C LEU A 319 30.78 2.36 -17.26
N VAL A 320 32.09 2.57 -17.40
CA VAL A 320 32.97 1.72 -18.22
C VAL A 320 33.05 0.29 -17.69
N GLN A 321 33.02 0.09 -16.37
CA GLN A 321 32.90 -1.25 -15.81
C GLN A 321 31.55 -1.89 -16.17
N THR A 322 30.45 -1.14 -16.06
CA THR A 322 29.11 -1.66 -16.41
C THR A 322 28.96 -1.99 -17.89
N SER A 323 29.63 -1.26 -18.80
CA SER A 323 29.57 -1.56 -20.23
C SER A 323 30.26 -2.86 -20.63
N ARG A 324 31.13 -3.40 -19.75
CA ARG A 324 31.81 -4.68 -19.96
C ARG A 324 30.97 -5.89 -19.54
N LEU A 325 29.79 -5.67 -18.96
CA LEU A 325 28.93 -6.74 -18.50
C LEU A 325 28.24 -7.44 -19.68
N HIS A 326 28.06 -8.74 -19.54
CA HIS A 326 27.31 -9.54 -20.50
C HIS A 326 25.83 -9.09 -20.52
N GLY A 327 25.32 -8.72 -21.69
CA GLY A 327 23.94 -8.23 -21.86
C GLY A 327 23.77 -6.71 -21.76
N PHE A 328 24.85 -5.94 -21.63
CA PHE A 328 24.79 -4.48 -21.78
C PHE A 328 24.39 -4.09 -23.21
N THR A 329 23.41 -3.20 -23.32
CA THR A 329 22.85 -2.74 -24.61
C THR A 329 22.95 -1.23 -24.82
N GLY A 330 23.49 -0.51 -23.83
CA GLY A 330 23.62 0.94 -23.87
C GLY A 330 24.80 1.43 -24.71
N SER A 331 24.90 2.75 -24.88
CA SER A 331 26.04 3.38 -25.53
C SER A 331 26.71 4.36 -24.57
N LEU A 332 28.02 4.29 -24.45
CA LEU A 332 28.82 5.25 -23.68
C LEU A 332 29.21 6.49 -24.50
N LYS A 333 28.30 6.95 -25.36
CA LYS A 333 28.52 8.15 -26.18
C LYS A 333 28.03 9.38 -25.45
N ILE A 334 28.78 10.46 -25.56
CA ILE A 334 28.35 11.78 -25.12
C ILE A 334 27.33 12.29 -26.14
N GLY A 335 26.13 12.64 -25.69
CA GLY A 335 25.06 13.18 -26.52
C GLY A 335 25.09 14.71 -26.60
N SER A 336 24.07 15.29 -27.22
CA SER A 336 23.85 16.73 -27.28
C SER A 336 22.61 17.11 -26.47
N ARG A 337 22.69 18.22 -25.72
CA ARG A 337 21.54 18.76 -24.98
C ARG A 337 20.74 19.66 -25.92
N VAL A 338 19.47 19.37 -26.09
CA VAL A 338 18.55 20.20 -26.90
C VAL A 338 18.51 21.63 -26.32
N GLY A 339 18.66 22.63 -27.19
CA GLY A 339 18.66 24.04 -26.83
C GLY A 339 19.98 24.57 -26.25
N ARG A 340 21.03 23.74 -26.16
CA ARG A 340 22.38 24.22 -25.84
C ARG A 340 23.08 24.65 -27.13
N ASP A 341 23.73 25.80 -27.09
CA ASP A 341 24.52 26.31 -28.20
C ASP A 341 25.76 25.41 -28.42
N PRO A 342 25.92 24.79 -29.61
CA PRO A 342 27.02 23.88 -29.91
C PRO A 342 28.38 24.60 -29.97
N GLU A 343 28.40 25.91 -30.26
CA GLU A 343 29.62 26.72 -30.24
C GLU A 343 30.22 26.81 -28.84
N LEU A 344 29.44 26.44 -27.80
CA LEU A 344 29.92 26.38 -26.43
C LEU A 344 31.06 25.35 -26.22
N CYS A 345 31.19 24.36 -27.10
CA CYS A 345 32.22 23.33 -26.97
C CYS A 345 33.52 23.68 -27.72
N GLU A 346 33.50 24.70 -28.58
CA GLU A 346 34.67 25.07 -29.39
C GLU A 346 35.80 25.62 -28.54
N GLY A 347 37.03 25.15 -28.82
CA GLY A 347 38.25 25.60 -28.14
C GLY A 347 38.45 25.06 -26.72
N ILE A 348 37.56 24.20 -26.21
CA ILE A 348 37.69 23.63 -24.86
C ILE A 348 38.32 22.24 -24.95
N PRO A 349 39.42 21.98 -24.21
CA PRO A 349 40.02 20.65 -24.19
C PRO A 349 39.06 19.66 -23.53
N PRO A 350 38.90 18.43 -24.06
CA PRO A 350 38.06 17.43 -23.43
C PRO A 350 38.61 17.03 -22.06
N PRO A 351 37.75 16.67 -21.09
CA PRO A 351 38.21 16.18 -19.80
C PRO A 351 38.95 14.84 -19.96
N ALA A 352 39.90 14.56 -19.07
CA ALA A 352 40.70 13.34 -19.12
C ALA A 352 39.83 12.07 -19.15
N TRP A 353 38.73 12.02 -18.38
CA TRP A 353 37.82 10.89 -18.36
C TRP A 353 37.07 10.67 -19.68
N ALA A 354 36.95 11.68 -20.55
CA ALA A 354 36.29 11.50 -21.85
C ALA A 354 37.09 10.58 -22.78
N SER A 355 38.42 10.51 -22.59
CA SER A 355 39.27 9.58 -23.34
C SER A 355 38.93 8.11 -23.07
N LEU A 356 38.45 7.79 -21.85
CA LEU A 356 38.06 6.43 -21.45
C LEU A 356 36.84 5.90 -22.22
N LEU A 357 36.07 6.80 -22.85
CA LEU A 357 34.87 6.48 -23.60
C LEU A 357 35.14 6.11 -25.07
N ILE A 358 36.33 6.44 -25.60
CA ILE A 358 36.67 6.32 -27.03
C ILE A 358 36.96 4.86 -27.43
N ASP A 359 37.40 4.02 -26.49
CA ASP A 359 37.86 2.64 -26.75
C ASP A 359 36.78 1.55 -26.57
N GLN A 360 35.49 1.90 -26.51
CA GLN A 360 34.44 0.91 -26.20
C GLN A 360 33.72 0.36 -27.46
N PRO A 361 33.61 -0.98 -27.61
CA PRO A 361 32.97 -1.59 -28.77
C PRO A 361 31.45 -1.31 -28.81
N MET A 362 30.94 -1.07 -30.03
CA MET A 362 29.52 -0.82 -30.29
C MET A 362 28.66 -2.08 -30.08
N PRO A 363 27.59 -2.05 -29.27
CA PRO A 363 26.66 -3.19 -29.17
C PRO A 363 25.75 -3.29 -30.39
N MET A 364 25.46 -4.53 -30.81
CA MET A 364 24.51 -4.83 -31.88
C MET A 364 23.09 -4.41 -31.50
N THR A 365 22.45 -3.65 -32.37
CA THR A 365 21.17 -2.99 -32.15
C THR A 365 20.03 -3.99 -32.36
N ALA A 366 19.30 -4.35 -31.31
CA ALA A 366 18.00 -5.02 -31.42
C ALA A 366 16.90 -3.98 -31.15
N ALA A 367 16.28 -3.47 -32.23
CA ALA A 367 15.15 -2.57 -32.14
C ALA A 367 13.90 -3.35 -31.71
N GLN A 368 13.27 -2.95 -30.60
CA GLN A 368 11.90 -3.36 -30.27
C GLN A 368 11.08 -2.13 -29.91
N GLU A 369 9.98 -1.95 -30.66
CA GLU A 369 9.04 -0.84 -30.58
C GLU A 369 8.32 -0.78 -29.23
N TYR A 370 8.17 0.45 -28.72
CA TYR A 370 7.63 0.77 -27.41
C TYR A 370 6.18 1.25 -27.53
N SER A 371 5.26 0.64 -26.78
CA SER A 371 3.93 1.18 -26.53
C SER A 371 3.93 1.86 -25.15
N ALA A 372 3.61 3.14 -25.15
CA ALA A 372 3.58 4.01 -23.98
C ALA A 372 2.27 3.84 -23.22
N GLU A 373 2.21 2.90 -22.29
CA GLU A 373 1.16 2.90 -21.27
C GLU A 373 1.64 2.13 -20.02
N ASP A 374 1.21 2.66 -18.86
CA ASP A 374 1.38 2.19 -17.49
C ASP A 374 2.69 2.57 -16.77
N GLU A 375 2.57 3.68 -16.02
CA GLU A 375 3.50 4.15 -15.01
C GLU A 375 2.98 3.81 -13.59
N ILE A 376 3.91 3.64 -12.65
CA ILE A 376 3.81 3.50 -11.18
C ILE A 376 3.79 2.06 -10.60
N ALA A 377 4.83 1.74 -9.80
CA ALA A 377 4.76 1.31 -8.38
C ALA A 377 6.12 0.81 -7.86
N ARG A 378 6.39 0.93 -6.56
CA ARG A 378 7.69 0.71 -5.89
C ARG A 378 8.01 -0.77 -5.62
N GLU A 379 9.31 -1.08 -5.49
CA GLU A 379 9.83 -2.41 -5.12
C GLU A 379 9.57 -2.72 -3.63
N VAL A 380 9.12 -3.94 -3.35
CA VAL A 380 9.23 -4.59 -2.04
C VAL A 380 10.01 -5.89 -2.27
N GLU A 381 11.19 -5.99 -1.65
CA GLU A 381 12.01 -7.20 -1.63
C GLU A 381 11.39 -8.24 -0.69
N HIS A 382 11.60 -9.52 -1.01
CA HIS A 382 11.06 -10.65 -0.26
C HIS A 382 11.63 -10.65 1.17
N VAL A 383 10.75 -10.80 2.16
CA VAL A 383 11.12 -10.90 3.57
C VAL A 383 11.45 -12.36 3.88
N ASP A 384 12.69 -12.63 4.32
CA ASP A 384 13.05 -13.90 4.94
C ASP A 384 12.63 -13.88 6.42
N LEU A 385 11.58 -14.64 6.71
CA LEU A 385 10.83 -14.64 7.97
C LEU A 385 11.45 -15.57 9.03
N ASN A 386 12.28 -16.53 8.63
CA ASN A 386 12.98 -17.38 9.60
C ASN A 386 13.97 -16.56 10.43
N LEU A 387 14.63 -15.59 9.79
CA LEU A 387 15.50 -14.62 10.44
C LEU A 387 14.72 -13.62 11.34
N VAL A 388 13.41 -13.46 11.13
CA VAL A 388 12.54 -12.59 11.96
C VAL A 388 12.19 -13.30 13.27
N VAL A 389 11.94 -14.61 13.23
CA VAL A 389 11.57 -15.41 14.41
C VAL A 389 12.76 -15.54 15.36
N GLU A 390 13.96 -15.84 14.87
CA GLU A 390 15.17 -15.96 15.69
C GLU A 390 15.55 -14.65 16.40
N LEU A 391 15.37 -13.50 15.73
CA LEU A 391 15.63 -12.18 16.33
C LEU A 391 14.62 -11.80 17.42
N ILE A 392 13.40 -12.34 17.37
CA ILE A 392 12.37 -12.09 18.39
C ILE A 392 12.58 -12.96 19.62
N GLU A 393 13.01 -14.22 19.45
CA GLU A 393 13.34 -15.11 20.58
C GLU A 393 14.56 -14.59 21.35
N GLN A 394 15.58 -14.07 20.67
CA GLN A 394 16.75 -13.49 21.33
C GLN A 394 16.43 -12.24 22.17
N ILE A 395 15.49 -11.41 21.72
CA ILE A 395 15.09 -10.19 22.46
C ILE A 395 14.20 -10.56 23.66
N SER A 396 13.35 -11.57 23.52
CA SER A 396 12.44 -12.00 24.60
C SER A 396 13.13 -12.81 25.71
N MET A 397 14.31 -13.40 25.45
CA MET A 397 15.09 -14.11 26.48
C MET A 397 16.10 -13.22 27.22
N SER A 398 16.26 -11.96 26.80
CA SER A 398 17.17 -10.99 27.41
C SER A 398 16.52 -10.01 28.40
N SER A 399 15.23 -10.18 28.70
CA SER A 399 14.46 -9.34 29.62
C SER A 399 13.98 -10.11 30.85
#